data_AF-A0A7S4S5Q0-F1
#
_entry.id   AF-A0A7S4S5Q0-F1
#
_cell.length_a   1.000
_cell.length_b   1.000
_cell.length_c   1.000
_cell.angle_alpha   90.00
_cell.angle_beta   90.00
_cell.angle_gamma   90.00
#
_symmetry.space_group_name_H-M   'P 1'
#
loop_
_entity.id
_entity.type
_entity.pdbx_description
1 polymer ?
#
loop_
_entity_poly.entity_id
_entity_poly.type
_entity_poly.pdbx_seq_one_letter_code
_entity_poly.pdbx_strand_id
1 'polypeptide(L)'
;MEQCLWSPTRMTWIKPSAVWMAYRCGWTTLKDKNQARVLALDVSRSGFEQLLMGAVLSHGSKEGKCRNRAVVVQWDPERVMDPRAPPDEVFTKKLVNVRSIQIGLRGESVQTLLNPSFVRRVTDVTPAFRAAVGALSASPPDLEAAGALLWPRPEVELPVPAALRAALQMDCSGE
;
A
#
# COMPACT_ATOMS: atom_id res chain seq x y z
N MET A 1 17.56 -25.65 5.28
CA MET A 1 16.53 -25.17 4.33
C MET A 1 16.09 -23.81 4.81
N GLU A 2 16.39 -22.75 4.07
CA GLU A 2 15.82 -21.43 4.35
C GLU A 2 14.30 -21.54 4.25
N GLN A 3 13.59 -21.22 5.33
CA GLN A 3 12.14 -21.10 5.27
C GLN A 3 11.82 -19.97 4.30
N CYS A 4 11.00 -20.25 3.28
CA CYS A 4 10.45 -19.21 2.44
C CYS A 4 9.67 -18.24 3.34
N LEU A 5 10.16 -17.01 3.49
CA LEU A 5 9.57 -15.98 4.35
C LEU A 5 8.15 -15.61 3.93
N TRP A 6 7.79 -15.90 2.68
CA TRP A 6 6.48 -15.66 2.10
C TRP A 6 5.64 -16.93 2.04
N SER A 7 4.36 -16.82 2.39
CA SER A 7 3.40 -17.93 2.40
C SER A 7 2.19 -17.60 1.53
N PRO A 8 1.89 -18.39 0.49
CA PRO A 8 0.77 -18.12 -0.42
C PRO A 8 -0.60 -18.31 0.23
N THR A 9 -0.68 -19.00 1.38
CA THR A 9 -1.93 -19.24 2.12
C THR A 9 -2.28 -18.09 3.06
N ARG A 10 -1.32 -17.21 3.36
CA ARG A 10 -1.57 -15.98 4.13
C ARG A 10 -2.06 -14.88 3.21
N MET A 11 -2.85 -13.96 3.79
CA MET A 11 -3.27 -12.76 3.09
C MET A 11 -2.04 -11.95 2.66
N THR A 12 -1.94 -11.63 1.37
CA THR A 12 -0.95 -10.71 0.82
C THR A 12 -1.58 -9.33 0.71
N TRP A 13 -0.97 -8.34 1.35
CA TRP A 13 -1.48 -6.97 1.37
C TRP A 13 -0.70 -6.07 0.42
N ILE A 14 -1.43 -5.30 -0.39
CA ILE A 14 -0.90 -4.29 -1.29
C ILE A 14 -1.35 -2.91 -0.77
N LYS A 15 -0.39 -1.99 -0.68
CA LYS A 15 -0.60 -0.60 -0.26
C LYS A 15 -0.04 0.33 -1.35
N PRO A 16 -0.90 0.95 -2.18
CA PRO A 16 -0.44 1.88 -3.20
C PRO A 16 0.21 3.15 -2.63
N SER A 17 -0.21 3.62 -1.46
CA SER A 17 0.41 4.78 -0.80
C SER A 17 1.81 4.44 -0.27
N ALA A 18 2.83 5.14 -0.79
CA ALA A 18 4.23 4.96 -0.42
C ALA A 18 4.48 5.30 1.06
N VAL A 19 3.89 6.37 1.57
CA VAL A 19 4.05 6.77 2.99
C VAL A 19 3.34 5.81 3.93
N TRP A 20 2.18 5.29 3.51
CA TRP A 20 1.52 4.24 4.28
C TRP A 20 2.38 2.97 4.33
N MET A 21 2.96 2.57 3.20
CA MET A 21 3.93 1.48 3.16
C MET A 21 5.13 1.76 4.08
N ALA A 22 5.64 3.00 4.08
CA ALA A 22 6.77 3.41 4.91
C ALA A 22 6.44 3.30 6.41
N TYR A 23 5.26 3.74 6.83
CA TYR A 23 4.77 3.51 8.19
C TYR A 23 4.68 2.00 8.51
N ARG A 24 4.14 1.20 7.58
CA ARG A 24 3.91 -0.23 7.80
C ARG A 24 5.21 -1.01 7.97
N CYS A 25 6.19 -0.77 7.10
CA CYS A 25 7.49 -1.43 7.12
C CYS A 25 8.52 -0.72 8.00
N GLY A 26 8.18 0.44 8.58
CA GLY A 26 9.12 1.27 9.33
C GLY A 26 10.30 1.71 8.46
N TRP A 27 10.04 2.16 7.23
CA TRP A 27 11.07 2.54 6.26
C TRP A 27 12.09 1.42 5.97
N THR A 28 11.72 0.16 6.21
CA THR A 28 12.55 -1.05 6.13
C THR A 28 13.63 -1.23 7.20
N THR A 29 13.82 -0.24 8.09
CA THR A 29 14.93 -0.20 9.04
C THR A 29 14.52 0.07 10.49
N LEU A 30 13.30 0.58 10.73
CA LEU A 30 12.87 1.09 12.04
C LEU A 30 11.83 0.21 12.77
N LYS A 31 11.32 -0.86 12.13
CA LYS A 31 10.32 -1.77 12.73
C LYS A 31 10.75 -3.24 12.62
N ASP A 32 9.97 -4.06 11.92
CA ASP A 32 10.13 -5.51 11.84
C ASP A 32 11.17 -5.88 10.77
N LYS A 33 12.20 -6.65 11.16
CA LYS A 33 13.23 -7.16 10.23
C LYS A 33 12.68 -8.00 9.09
N ASN A 34 11.51 -8.62 9.26
CA ASN A 34 10.83 -9.37 8.19
C ASN A 34 10.16 -8.45 7.15
N GLN A 35 10.23 -7.13 7.33
CA GLN A 35 9.71 -6.11 6.42
C GLN A 35 10.84 -5.21 5.88
N ALA A 36 12.03 -5.81 5.69
CA ALA A 36 13.23 -5.11 5.25
C ALA A 36 13.26 -4.79 3.74
N ARG A 37 12.20 -5.11 2.99
CA ARG A 37 12.09 -4.93 1.53
C ARG A 37 10.77 -4.30 1.13
N VAL A 38 10.82 -3.43 0.12
CA VAL A 38 9.64 -2.86 -0.53
C VAL A 38 9.75 -3.06 -2.04
N LEU A 39 8.74 -3.69 -2.62
CA LEU A 39 8.65 -3.95 -4.06
C LEU A 39 7.51 -3.11 -4.65
N ALA A 40 7.84 -2.30 -5.65
CA ALA A 40 6.85 -1.63 -6.47
C ALA A 40 6.43 -2.55 -7.63
N LEU A 41 5.13 -2.66 -7.85
CA LEU A 41 4.55 -3.47 -8.91
C LEU A 41 3.92 -2.55 -9.95
N ASP A 42 4.36 -2.64 -11.20
CA ASP A 42 3.60 -2.07 -12.31
C ASP A 42 2.61 -3.13 -12.77
N VAL A 43 1.33 -2.81 -12.68
CA VAL A 43 0.23 -3.73 -13.01
C VAL A 43 -0.56 -3.23 -14.21
N SER A 44 -1.15 -4.17 -14.96
CA SER A 44 -2.14 -3.84 -15.99
C SER A 44 -3.30 -3.09 -15.37
N ARG A 45 -3.61 -1.89 -15.89
CA ARG A 45 -4.74 -1.09 -15.42
C ARG A 45 -6.06 -1.85 -15.50
N SER A 46 -6.36 -2.45 -16.65
CA SER A 46 -7.60 -3.20 -16.84
C SER A 46 -7.67 -4.42 -15.91
N GLY A 47 -6.55 -5.10 -15.71
CA GLY A 47 -6.47 -6.21 -14.75
C GLY A 47 -6.69 -5.74 -13.32
N PHE A 48 -6.13 -4.58 -12.93
CA PHE A 48 -6.28 -4.01 -11.60
C PHE A 48 -7.72 -3.59 -11.33
N GLU A 49 -8.36 -2.94 -12.29
CA GLU A 49 -9.79 -2.59 -12.20
C GLU A 49 -10.65 -3.86 -12.09
N GLN A 50 -10.41 -4.91 -12.89
CA GLN A 50 -11.11 -6.20 -12.79
C GLN A 50 -10.92 -6.89 -11.43
N LEU A 51 -9.70 -6.86 -10.89
CA LEU A 51 -9.39 -7.41 -9.57
C LEU A 51 -10.20 -6.69 -8.48
N LEU A 52 -10.26 -5.36 -8.55
CA LEU A 52 -10.97 -4.54 -7.56
C LEU A 52 -12.50 -4.63 -7.70
N MET A 53 -13.03 -4.85 -8.91
CA MET A 53 -14.47 -5.11 -9.10
C MET A 53 -14.95 -6.35 -8.35
N GLY A 54 -14.07 -7.34 -8.13
CA GLY A 54 -14.36 -8.54 -7.33
C GLY A 54 -14.15 -8.38 -5.82
N ALA A 55 -13.77 -7.19 -5.35
CA ALA A 55 -13.43 -6.95 -3.96
C ALA A 55 -14.66 -6.86 -3.04
N VAL A 56 -14.48 -7.23 -1.78
CA VAL A 56 -15.44 -6.96 -0.71
C VAL A 56 -14.83 -5.96 0.27
N LEU A 57 -15.57 -4.91 0.60
CA LEU A 57 -15.18 -3.95 1.62
C LEU A 57 -15.23 -4.58 3.01
N SER A 58 -14.18 -4.36 3.80
CA SER A 58 -14.10 -4.87 5.18
C SER A 58 -14.99 -4.10 6.15
N HIS A 59 -15.09 -2.77 5.99
CA HIS A 59 -15.97 -1.93 6.79
C HIS A 59 -17.44 -2.20 6.45
N GLY A 60 -18.31 -2.25 7.47
CA GLY A 60 -19.73 -2.58 7.31
C GLY A 60 -20.03 -4.06 7.01
N SER A 61 -19.01 -4.91 6.88
CA SER A 61 -19.22 -6.35 6.77
C SER A 61 -19.42 -6.98 8.14
N LYS A 62 -20.48 -7.78 8.32
CA LYS A 62 -20.65 -8.60 9.54
C LYS A 62 -19.38 -9.42 9.77
N GLU A 63 -18.92 -9.51 11.02
CA GLU A 63 -17.76 -10.32 11.40
C GLU A 63 -17.79 -11.69 10.71
N GLY A 64 -16.70 -12.04 10.02
CA GLY A 64 -16.57 -13.30 9.29
C GLY A 64 -16.90 -13.26 7.79
N LYS A 65 -17.63 -12.27 7.25
CA LYS A 65 -17.96 -12.22 5.81
C LYS A 65 -16.72 -12.06 4.89
N CYS A 66 -15.66 -11.43 5.36
CA CYS A 66 -14.40 -11.28 4.62
C CYS A 66 -13.45 -12.48 4.76
N ARG A 67 -13.71 -13.42 5.68
CA ARG A 67 -12.77 -14.49 6.02
C ARG A 67 -12.50 -15.46 4.87
N ASN A 68 -13.44 -15.61 3.93
CA ASN A 68 -13.32 -16.52 2.79
C ASN A 68 -13.28 -15.77 1.44
N ARG A 69 -13.06 -14.45 1.45
CA ARG A 69 -13.04 -13.65 0.22
C ARG A 69 -11.63 -13.60 -0.36
N ALA A 70 -11.55 -13.76 -1.68
CA ALA A 70 -10.29 -13.72 -2.41
C ALA A 70 -9.69 -12.31 -2.37
N VAL A 71 -10.50 -11.27 -2.59
CA VAL A 71 -10.08 -9.87 -2.58
C VAL A 71 -10.86 -9.11 -1.51
N VAL A 72 -10.14 -8.46 -0.60
CA VAL A 72 -10.71 -7.63 0.47
C VAL A 72 -10.12 -6.23 0.39
N VAL A 73 -10.96 -5.21 0.46
CA VAL A 73 -10.53 -3.81 0.48
C VAL A 73 -10.81 -3.18 1.84
N GLN A 74 -9.85 -2.37 2.31
CA GLN A 74 -9.99 -1.53 3.48
C GLN A 74 -9.62 -0.10 3.10
N TRP A 75 -10.36 0.87 3.62
CA TRP A 75 -10.06 2.29 3.49
C TRP A 75 -9.47 2.75 4.82
N ASP A 76 -8.16 2.93 4.86
CA ASP A 76 -7.46 3.42 6.07
C ASP A 76 -7.24 4.93 5.97
N PRO A 77 -7.07 5.66 7.08
CA PRO A 77 -6.56 7.02 7.04
C PRO A 77 -5.25 7.10 6.26
N GLU A 78 -5.15 8.03 5.32
CA GLU A 78 -3.91 8.28 4.56
C GLU A 78 -2.82 8.80 5.49
N ARG A 79 -1.56 8.70 5.07
CA ARG A 79 -0.41 9.18 5.81
C ARG A 79 0.46 10.11 4.97
N VAL A 80 1.09 11.08 5.64
CA VAL A 80 2.09 11.97 5.05
C VAL A 80 3.37 11.95 5.89
N MET A 81 4.50 12.32 5.29
CA MET A 81 5.77 12.42 6.01
C MET A 81 5.71 13.56 7.03
N ASP A 82 6.28 13.33 8.22
CA ASP A 82 6.44 14.36 9.24
C ASP A 82 7.70 14.09 10.07
N PRO A 83 8.77 14.88 9.90
CA PRO A 83 10.02 14.74 10.65
C PRO A 83 9.89 14.92 12.16
N ARG A 84 8.77 15.51 12.61
CA ARG A 84 8.50 15.81 14.03
C ARG A 84 7.50 14.83 14.64
N ALA A 85 7.08 13.82 13.88
CA ALA A 85 6.20 12.77 14.40
C ALA A 85 6.84 12.07 15.61
N PRO A 86 6.04 11.60 16.57
CA PRO A 86 6.56 10.82 17.69
C PRO A 86 7.19 9.50 17.19
N PRO A 87 8.11 8.88 17.96
CA PRO A 87 8.89 7.74 17.50
C PRO A 87 8.08 6.54 16.98
N ASP A 88 6.90 6.28 17.55
CA ASP A 88 5.99 5.20 17.16
C ASP A 88 5.35 5.41 15.78
N GLU A 89 5.20 6.66 15.37
CA GLU A 89 4.65 7.06 14.07
C GLU A 89 5.72 7.09 12.96
N VAL A 90 6.99 6.84 13.30
CA VAL A 90 8.12 6.63 12.37
C VAL A 90 8.16 7.63 11.21
N PHE A 91 8.34 8.92 11.51
CA PHE A 91 8.43 9.98 10.50
C PHE A 91 7.17 10.15 9.61
N THR A 92 6.00 9.69 10.07
CA THR A 92 4.74 9.84 9.33
C THR A 92 3.62 10.33 10.24
N LYS A 93 2.55 10.89 9.69
CA LYS A 93 1.33 11.23 10.43
C LYS A 93 0.09 10.88 9.61
N LYS A 94 -1.02 10.59 10.29
CA LYS A 94 -2.32 10.33 9.64
C LYS A 94 -2.96 11.63 9.15
N LEU A 95 -3.67 11.55 8.04
CA LEU A 95 -4.60 12.57 7.53
C LEU A 95 -6.03 12.17 7.90
N VAL A 96 -6.77 13.12 8.49
CA VAL A 96 -8.12 12.84 9.00
C VAL A 96 -9.17 12.74 7.89
N ASN A 97 -8.99 13.45 6.78
CA ASN A 97 -10.00 13.58 5.72
C ASN A 97 -9.58 12.95 4.38
N VAL A 98 -8.49 12.18 4.37
CA VAL A 98 -8.02 11.47 3.19
C VAL A 98 -7.89 10.00 3.56
N ARG A 99 -8.28 9.10 2.64
CA ARG A 99 -8.22 7.66 2.84
C ARG A 99 -7.36 7.02 1.76
N SER A 100 -6.57 6.02 2.15
CA SER A 100 -5.83 5.14 1.23
C SER A 100 -6.50 3.80 1.14
N ILE A 101 -6.48 3.23 -0.06
CA ILE A 101 -6.90 1.84 -0.25
C ILE A 101 -5.83 0.87 0.28
N GLN A 102 -6.28 -0.16 0.99
CA GLN A 102 -5.51 -1.35 1.33
C GLN A 102 -6.20 -2.55 0.68
N ILE A 103 -5.44 -3.32 -0.10
CA ILE A 103 -5.97 -4.44 -0.90
C ILE A 103 -5.37 -5.73 -0.37
N GLY A 104 -6.20 -6.62 0.14
CA GLY A 104 -5.82 -7.93 0.63
C GLY A 104 -6.19 -9.01 -0.38
N LEU A 105 -5.21 -9.82 -0.76
CA LEU A 105 -5.35 -10.95 -1.68
C LEU A 105 -5.14 -12.27 -0.94
N ARG A 106 -5.98 -13.25 -1.25
CA ARG A 106 -5.91 -14.61 -0.69
C ARG A 106 -6.27 -15.66 -1.73
N GLY A 107 -5.71 -16.85 -1.55
CA GLY A 107 -6.04 -18.02 -2.38
C GLY A 107 -5.66 -17.76 -3.82
N GLU A 108 -6.58 -18.05 -4.74
CA GLU A 108 -6.34 -17.90 -6.18
C GLU A 108 -6.00 -16.46 -6.60
N SER A 109 -6.51 -15.43 -5.91
CA SER A 109 -6.18 -14.03 -6.26
C SER A 109 -4.71 -13.67 -6.03
N VAL A 110 -4.00 -14.44 -5.20
CA VAL A 110 -2.54 -14.28 -5.03
C VAL A 110 -1.81 -14.68 -6.31
N GLN A 111 -2.32 -15.67 -7.05
CA GLN A 111 -1.75 -16.12 -8.32
C GLN A 111 -1.78 -15.03 -9.39
N THR A 112 -2.70 -14.07 -9.28
CA THR A 112 -2.72 -12.88 -10.15
C THR A 112 -1.42 -12.08 -10.07
N LEU A 113 -0.75 -12.05 -8.92
CA LEU A 113 0.57 -11.40 -8.77
C LEU A 113 1.71 -12.14 -9.49
N LEU A 114 1.51 -13.41 -9.82
CA LEU A 114 2.49 -14.22 -10.54
C LEU A 114 2.23 -14.20 -12.06
N ASN A 115 1.12 -13.61 -12.50
CA ASN A 115 0.75 -13.56 -13.91
C ASN A 115 1.44 -12.37 -14.62
N PRO A 116 2.31 -12.61 -15.61
CA PRO A 116 3.02 -11.55 -16.33
C PRO A 116 2.11 -10.69 -17.22
N SER A 117 0.87 -11.12 -17.50
CA SER A 117 -0.11 -10.25 -18.16
C SER A 117 -0.74 -9.24 -17.20
N PHE A 118 -0.67 -9.52 -15.89
CA PHE A 118 -1.10 -8.63 -14.82
C PHE A 118 0.08 -7.82 -14.26
N VAL A 119 1.08 -8.45 -13.62
CA VAL A 119 2.29 -7.75 -13.15
C VAL A 119 3.28 -7.65 -14.30
N ARG A 120 3.45 -6.43 -14.82
CA ARG A 120 4.32 -6.14 -15.97
C ARG A 120 5.77 -5.88 -15.56
N ARG A 121 5.98 -5.37 -14.36
CA ARG A 121 7.32 -5.09 -13.83
C ARG A 121 7.31 -5.15 -12.30
N VAL A 122 8.41 -5.65 -11.74
CA VAL A 122 8.71 -5.57 -10.31
C VAL A 122 9.97 -4.73 -10.15
N THR A 123 9.93 -3.72 -9.30
CA THR A 123 11.10 -2.87 -9.00
C THR A 123 11.35 -2.91 -7.49
N ASP A 124 12.57 -3.26 -7.08
CA ASP A 124 12.99 -3.11 -5.68
C ASP A 124 13.22 -1.63 -5.39
N VAL A 125 12.33 -1.04 -4.60
CA VAL A 125 12.38 0.38 -4.19
C VAL A 125 12.89 0.53 -2.76
N THR A 126 13.40 -0.55 -2.15
CA THR A 126 14.03 -0.53 -0.81
C THR A 126 15.09 0.57 -0.68
N PRO A 127 16.02 0.78 -1.66
CA PRO A 127 17.01 1.84 -1.55
C PRO A 127 16.38 3.24 -1.43
N ALA A 128 15.30 3.51 -2.17
CA ALA A 128 14.59 4.78 -2.13
C ALA A 128 13.96 5.03 -0.75
N PHE A 129 13.33 4.02 -0.15
CA PHE A 129 12.77 4.12 1.21
C PHE A 129 13.85 4.41 2.25
N ARG A 130 15.01 3.75 2.15
CA ARG A 130 16.13 3.98 3.07
C ARG A 130 16.78 5.36 2.90
N ALA A 131 16.91 5.82 1.66
CA ALA A 131 17.42 7.16 1.38
C ALA A 131 16.44 8.23 1.88
N ALA A 132 15.13 8.04 1.66
CA ALA A 132 14.10 8.97 2.11
C ALA A 132 14.08 9.12 3.63
N VAL A 133 14.14 8.02 4.40
CA VAL A 133 14.22 8.13 5.87
C VAL A 133 15.54 8.76 6.33
N GLY A 134 16.63 8.59 5.58
CA GLY A 134 17.89 9.31 5.81
C GLY A 134 17.72 10.83 5.66
N ALA A 135 17.05 11.29 4.61
CA ALA A 135 16.73 12.70 4.40
C ALA A 135 15.81 13.27 5.49
N LEU A 136 14.80 12.50 5.93
CA LEU A 136 13.92 12.89 7.04
C LEU A 136 14.62 12.93 8.41
N SER A 137 15.71 12.17 8.56
CA SER A 137 16.51 12.12 9.80
C SER A 137 17.66 13.12 9.81
N ALA A 138 17.88 13.86 8.71
CA ALA A 138 18.94 14.85 8.62
C ALA A 138 18.68 16.06 9.55
N SER A 139 19.71 16.90 9.72
CA SER A 139 19.61 18.14 10.50
C SER A 139 20.11 19.32 9.65
N PRO A 140 19.21 20.16 9.09
CA PRO A 140 17.75 20.06 9.17
C PRO A 140 17.18 18.90 8.33
N PRO A 141 15.97 18.39 8.66
CA PRO A 141 15.28 17.40 7.83
C PRO A 141 14.95 17.94 6.44
N ASP A 142 15.07 17.09 5.42
CA ASP A 142 14.77 17.43 4.03
C ASP A 142 13.57 16.63 3.51
N LEU A 143 12.38 17.24 3.58
CA LEU A 143 11.12 16.67 3.11
C LEU A 143 11.03 16.61 1.58
N GLU A 144 11.65 17.57 0.89
CA GLU A 144 11.60 17.66 -0.57
C GLU A 144 12.45 16.54 -1.18
N ALA A 145 13.68 16.36 -0.70
CA ALA A 145 14.53 15.26 -1.11
C ALA A 145 13.90 13.90 -0.80
N ALA A 146 13.31 13.72 0.39
CA ALA A 146 12.60 12.49 0.74
C ALA A 146 11.43 12.22 -0.23
N GLY A 147 10.67 13.25 -0.61
CA GLY A 147 9.59 13.14 -1.59
C GLY A 147 10.10 12.76 -2.98
N ALA A 148 11.12 13.45 -3.49
CA ALA A 148 11.71 13.17 -4.80
C ALA A 148 12.24 11.73 -4.92
N LEU A 149 12.73 11.15 -3.82
CA LEU A 149 13.20 9.77 -3.77
C LEU A 149 12.05 8.75 -3.82
N LEU A 150 10.94 8.99 -3.11
CA LEU A 150 9.79 8.09 -3.11
C LEU A 150 8.95 8.19 -4.39
N TRP A 151 8.83 9.39 -4.96
CA TRP A 151 8.03 9.69 -6.15
C TRP A 151 8.90 10.29 -7.25
N PRO A 152 9.74 9.49 -7.92
CA PRO A 152 10.60 9.98 -9.01
C PRO A 152 9.79 10.41 -10.25
N ARG A 153 8.47 10.18 -10.26
CA ARG A 153 7.54 10.66 -11.26
C ARG A 153 6.37 11.36 -10.55
N PRO A 154 5.80 12.43 -11.15
CA PRO A 154 4.60 13.06 -10.61
C PRO A 154 3.47 12.04 -10.43
N GLU A 155 2.77 12.10 -9.31
CA GLU A 155 1.51 11.41 -9.15
C GLU A 155 0.47 12.03 -10.08
N VAL A 156 -0.26 11.18 -10.80
CA VAL A 156 -1.32 11.60 -11.71
C VAL A 156 -2.61 11.02 -11.19
N GLU A 157 -3.67 11.82 -11.14
CA GLU A 157 -4.99 11.34 -10.81
C GLU A 157 -5.39 10.21 -11.76
N LEU A 158 -5.81 9.08 -11.20
CA LEU A 158 -6.31 7.96 -11.98
C LEU A 158 -7.84 8.10 -12.13
N PRO A 159 -8.38 8.32 -13.34
CA PRO A 159 -9.82 8.35 -13.54
C PRO A 159 -10.40 6.97 -13.20
N VAL A 160 -11.24 6.89 -12.17
CA VAL A 160 -11.86 5.63 -11.75
C VAL A 160 -13.25 5.51 -12.39
N PRO A 161 -13.54 4.43 -13.14
CA PRO A 161 -14.87 4.21 -13.71
C PRO A 161 -15.98 4.24 -12.66
N ALA A 162 -17.14 4.83 -12.99
CA ALA A 162 -18.25 5.01 -12.04
C ALA A 162 -18.69 3.68 -11.37
N ALA A 163 -18.73 2.58 -12.13
CA ALA A 163 -19.05 1.26 -11.58
C ALA A 163 -18.08 0.82 -10.49
N LEU A 164 -16.78 1.09 -10.67
CA LEU A 164 -15.75 0.75 -9.69
C LEU A 164 -15.80 1.68 -8.48
N ARG A 165 -16.04 2.98 -8.69
CA ARG A 165 -16.26 3.94 -7.58
C ARG A 165 -17.41 3.49 -6.68
N ALA A 166 -18.52 3.07 -7.29
CA ALA A 166 -19.69 2.57 -6.56
C ALA A 166 -19.39 1.25 -5.83
N ALA A 167 -18.74 0.29 -6.51
CA ALA A 167 -18.35 -1.00 -5.91
C ALA A 167 -17.43 -0.83 -4.69
N LEU A 168 -16.53 0.15 -4.74
CA LEU A 168 -15.59 0.45 -3.66
C LEU A 168 -16.08 1.52 -2.68
N GLN A 169 -17.29 2.05 -2.87
CA GLN A 169 -17.88 3.12 -2.04
C GLN A 169 -16.96 4.35 -1.90
N MET A 170 -16.30 4.76 -2.99
CA MET A 170 -15.34 5.87 -2.97
C MET A 170 -15.97 7.24 -2.71
N ASP A 171 -17.25 7.39 -3.05
CA ASP A 171 -17.99 8.66 -2.97
C ASP A 171 -18.91 8.74 -1.76
N CYS A 172 -18.96 7.68 -0.93
CA CYS A 172 -19.72 7.71 0.29
C CYS A 172 -18.99 8.63 1.28
N SER A 173 -19.64 9.74 1.66
CA SER A 173 -19.28 10.51 2.85
C SER A 173 -19.40 9.58 4.05
N GLY A 174 -18.27 9.01 4.48
CA GLY A 174 -18.24 8.17 5.66
C GLY A 174 -18.65 8.97 6.90
N GLU A 175 -19.46 8.33 7.75
CA GLU A 175 -19.71 8.70 9.15
C GLU A 175 -18.41 8.96 9.94
#